data_AF-D8THY7-F1
#
_entry.id   AF-D8THY7-F1
#
_cell.length_a   1.000
_cell.length_b   1.000
_cell.length_c   1.000
_cell.angle_alpha   90.00
_cell.angle_beta   90.00
_cell.angle_gamma   90.00
#
_symmetry.space_group_name_H-M   'P 1'
#
loop_
_entity.id
_entity.type
_entity.pdbx_description
1 polymer ?
#
loop_
_entity_poly.entity_id
_entity_poly.type
_entity_poly.pdbx_seq_one_letter_code
_entity_poly.pdbx_strand_id
1 'polypeptide(L)'
;MWSHLSRTKPSKAVMCRETRLQGRNGSRTLALAKDSDNSNNLPWATVEYYTKKQERLMDKFGNLIHNERTVKEPAAWTHDAKMAFAIQVLAREFPNVTEEELRKRLLQLQALLPDLKPGPSVKPADLVRVAARLHTAAENLLILRDELPNLNVSCLASGWPQLLLADPERLTTDLQEVKSLLSGCGPAAFRELLEEFPHLLLPANAVALLDNVARLFELGGEGEDGRELGRTRAAQMLGSQPSLARSAVPLVSQTRGERDPEYLADTTRAEV
;
A
#
# COMPACT_ATOMS: atom_id res chain seq x y z
N MET A 1 5.37 -7.87 64.70
CA MET A 1 5.94 -7.10 65.82
C MET A 1 7.07 -6.24 65.27
N TRP A 2 7.06 -4.94 65.61
CA TRP A 2 8.03 -3.87 65.28
C TRP A 2 7.86 -3.32 63.86
N SER A 3 7.11 -2.23 63.60
CA SER A 3 7.13 -0.87 64.17
C SER A 3 8.48 -0.18 64.01
N HIS A 4 8.63 0.72 63.04
CA HIS A 4 9.22 2.03 63.27
C HIS A 4 8.83 3.04 62.17
N LEU A 5 8.11 4.07 62.61
CA LEU A 5 7.87 5.33 61.93
C LEU A 5 9.14 6.19 61.94
N SER A 6 9.33 6.97 60.88
CA SER A 6 9.90 8.32 60.98
C SER A 6 9.38 9.22 59.85
N ARG A 7 8.58 10.21 60.28
CA ARG A 7 8.18 11.42 59.56
C ARG A 7 9.31 12.45 59.62
N THR A 8 9.43 13.28 58.57
CA THR A 8 9.64 14.77 58.55
C THR A 8 10.11 15.17 57.16
N LYS A 9 9.78 16.29 56.50
CA LYS A 9 8.87 17.43 56.66
C LYS A 9 8.78 18.11 55.25
N PRO A 10 7.79 18.98 54.97
CA PRO A 10 7.47 19.46 53.63
C PRO A 10 8.32 20.66 53.20
N SER A 11 8.69 20.71 51.90
CA SER A 11 9.32 21.89 51.29
C SER A 11 8.28 22.73 50.56
N LYS A 12 8.20 23.97 51.04
CA LYS A 12 7.68 25.24 50.51
C LYS A 12 6.95 25.23 49.15
N ALA A 13 5.75 25.80 49.23
CA ALA A 13 4.92 26.29 48.16
C ALA A 13 5.63 27.28 47.23
N VAL A 14 5.42 27.10 45.92
CA VAL A 14 5.36 28.20 44.95
C VAL A 14 3.92 28.22 44.45
N MET A 15 3.14 29.19 44.95
CA MET A 15 1.86 29.56 44.39
C MET A 15 2.11 30.18 43.01
N CYS A 16 1.88 29.43 41.94
CA CYS A 16 1.47 30.04 40.68
C CYS A 16 -0.05 30.13 40.70
N ARG A 17 -0.56 31.37 40.75
CA ARG A 17 -1.97 31.69 40.60
C ARG A 17 -2.47 31.12 39.27
N GLU A 18 -3.26 30.06 39.36
CA GLU A 18 -4.06 29.58 38.25
C GLU A 18 -5.26 30.53 38.09
N THR A 19 -5.18 31.42 37.10
CA THR A 19 -6.31 32.23 36.65
C THR A 19 -7.36 31.29 36.08
N ARG A 20 -8.33 30.95 36.94
CA ARG A 20 -9.56 30.25 36.58
C ARG A 20 -10.40 31.16 35.68
N LEU A 21 -10.15 31.12 34.38
CA LEU A 21 -11.12 31.60 33.40
C LEU A 21 -12.19 30.52 33.23
N GLN A 22 -13.25 30.65 34.04
CA GLN A 22 -14.56 30.09 33.68
C GLN A 22 -15.00 30.77 32.38
N GLY A 23 -14.75 30.10 31.26
CA GLY A 23 -15.21 30.49 29.93
C GLY A 23 -15.97 29.33 29.32
N ARG A 24 -17.29 29.52 29.19
CA ARG A 24 -18.27 28.71 28.46
C ARG A 24 -17.70 27.85 27.33
N ASN A 25 -18.14 26.59 27.26
CA ASN A 25 -18.13 25.77 26.05
C ASN A 25 -18.72 26.57 24.88
N GLY A 26 -17.85 27.02 23.98
CA GLY A 26 -18.22 27.68 22.75
C GLY A 26 -17.07 27.52 21.78
N SER A 27 -17.32 26.77 20.70
CA SER A 27 -16.45 26.73 19.53
C SER A 27 -16.04 28.15 19.17
N ARG A 28 -14.76 28.48 19.31
CA ARG A 28 -14.24 29.79 18.90
C ARG A 28 -14.11 29.79 17.37
N THR A 29 -15.20 30.15 16.73
CA THR A 29 -15.19 30.70 15.37
C THR A 29 -14.33 31.95 15.38
N LEU A 30 -13.17 31.93 14.74
CA LEU A 30 -12.45 33.16 14.39
C LEU A 30 -13.21 33.79 13.21
N ALA A 31 -14.36 34.40 13.52
CA ALA A 31 -14.96 35.37 12.63
C ALA A 31 -14.11 36.63 12.74
N LEU A 32 -13.31 36.92 11.71
CA LEU A 32 -12.92 38.30 11.42
C LEU A 32 -14.22 39.11 11.39
N ALA A 33 -14.27 40.18 12.17
CA ALA A 33 -15.43 41.05 12.30
C ALA A 33 -15.93 41.42 10.90
N LYS A 34 -17.09 40.87 10.57
CA LYS A 34 -17.82 41.17 9.36
C LYS A 34 -18.54 42.48 9.65
N ASP A 35 -17.86 43.59 9.41
CA ASP A 35 -18.55 44.87 9.31
C ASP A 35 -19.57 44.73 8.16
N SER A 36 -20.82 44.95 8.55
CA SER A 36 -22.01 44.89 7.71
C SER A 36 -21.92 45.94 6.62
N ASP A 37 -21.76 45.51 5.38
CA ASP A 37 -22.82 45.58 4.36
C ASP A 37 -22.25 45.21 2.99
N ASN A 38 -22.95 44.32 2.28
CA ASN A 38 -22.80 44.07 0.85
C ASN A 38 -21.60 43.23 0.31
N SER A 39 -21.18 42.17 1.01
CA SER A 39 -20.09 41.28 0.56
C SER A 39 -20.54 39.91 0.04
N ASN A 40 -21.48 39.87 -0.91
CA ASN A 40 -21.92 38.62 -1.53
C ASN A 40 -21.28 38.30 -2.90
N ASN A 41 -20.19 38.97 -3.30
CA ASN A 41 -19.45 38.63 -4.52
C ASN A 41 -18.04 39.24 -4.54
N LEU A 42 -17.13 38.77 -3.67
CA LEU A 42 -15.70 38.99 -3.87
C LEU A 42 -15.11 37.73 -4.53
N PRO A 43 -14.45 37.83 -5.71
CA PRO A 43 -13.96 36.68 -6.48
C PRO A 43 -12.83 35.91 -5.79
N TRP A 44 -12.33 36.42 -4.68
CA TRP A 44 -11.30 35.80 -3.83
C TRP A 44 -11.87 35.38 -2.47
N ALA A 45 -13.14 34.99 -2.41
CA ALA A 45 -13.74 34.40 -1.21
C ALA A 45 -12.80 33.32 -0.66
N THR A 46 -12.31 33.53 0.55
CA THR A 46 -11.34 32.66 1.20
C THR A 46 -11.96 31.27 1.31
N VAL A 47 -11.49 30.33 0.48
CA VAL A 47 -11.91 28.93 0.56
C VAL A 47 -11.62 28.46 1.99
N GLU A 48 -12.66 27.99 2.67
CA GLU A 48 -12.52 27.46 4.02
C GLU A 48 -11.50 26.30 3.99
N TYR A 49 -10.30 26.59 4.49
CA TYR A 49 -9.22 25.62 4.51
C TYR A 49 -9.45 24.64 5.65
N TYR A 50 -9.93 23.44 5.33
CA TYR A 50 -10.06 22.33 6.27
C TYR A 50 -8.68 21.81 6.67
N THR A 51 -8.22 22.22 7.85
CA THR A 51 -6.97 21.71 8.43
C THR A 51 -7.23 20.36 9.12
N LYS A 52 -6.33 19.39 8.93
CA LYS A 52 -6.36 18.08 9.63
C LYS A 52 -6.16 18.19 11.15
N LYS A 53 -5.88 19.38 11.68
CA LYS A 53 -5.62 19.65 13.10
C LYS A 53 -6.89 20.17 13.77
N GLN A 54 -7.23 19.60 14.92
CA GLN A 54 -8.40 19.97 15.71
C GLN A 54 -8.20 21.35 16.37
N GLU A 55 -6.99 21.59 16.89
CA GLU A 55 -6.55 22.89 17.41
C GLU A 55 -5.11 23.15 16.93
N ARG A 56 -4.81 24.35 16.44
CA ARG A 56 -3.43 24.73 16.11
C ARG A 56 -2.76 25.33 17.35
N LEU A 57 -2.29 24.48 18.25
CA LEU A 57 -1.45 24.91 19.36
C LEU A 57 -0.01 25.09 18.88
N MET A 58 0.57 26.25 19.21
CA MET A 58 1.95 26.59 18.90
C MET A 58 2.69 26.89 20.21
N ASP A 59 3.96 26.50 20.29
CA ASP A 59 4.86 26.92 21.36
C ASP A 59 5.25 28.40 21.16
N LYS A 60 5.88 29.01 22.16
CA LYS A 60 6.41 30.39 22.15
C LYS A 60 7.32 30.71 20.97
N PHE A 61 7.86 29.68 20.30
CA PHE A 61 8.70 29.79 19.10
C PHE A 61 7.94 29.62 17.77
N GLY A 62 6.61 29.49 17.80
CA GLY A 62 5.80 29.25 16.59
C GLY A 62 5.80 27.80 16.09
N ASN A 63 6.48 26.90 16.80
CA ASN A 63 6.47 25.47 16.49
C ASN A 63 5.13 24.84 16.85
N LEU A 64 4.58 24.01 15.96
CA LEU A 64 3.33 23.30 16.23
C LEU A 64 3.55 22.24 17.32
N ILE A 65 2.76 22.32 18.39
CA ILE A 65 2.83 21.35 19.49
C ILE A 65 2.04 20.11 19.05
N HIS A 66 2.69 18.95 18.96
CA HIS A 66 2.06 17.70 18.57
C HIS A 66 1.47 16.96 19.78
N ASN A 67 0.33 17.42 20.28
CA ASN A 67 -0.40 16.75 21.37
C ASN A 67 -1.70 16.11 20.88
N GLU A 68 -2.27 15.20 21.68
CA GLU A 68 -3.57 14.53 21.45
C GLU A 68 -4.73 15.52 21.21
N ARG A 69 -4.61 16.76 21.69
CA ARG A 69 -5.59 17.85 21.44
C ARG A 69 -5.40 18.57 20.11
N THR A 70 -4.20 18.51 19.54
CA THR A 70 -3.79 19.25 18.33
C THR A 70 -3.96 18.38 17.09
N VAL A 71 -3.63 17.10 17.20
CA VAL A 71 -3.88 16.12 16.15
C VAL A 71 -5.27 15.56 16.39
N LYS A 72 -6.23 15.87 15.50
CA LYS A 72 -7.45 15.06 15.43
C LYS A 72 -6.95 13.67 15.06
N GLU A 73 -6.95 12.72 16.00
CA GLU A 73 -6.63 11.34 15.63
C GLU A 73 -7.49 11.01 14.41
N PRO A 74 -6.89 10.62 13.27
CA PRO A 74 -7.67 10.28 12.10
C PRO A 74 -8.64 9.20 12.55
N ALA A 75 -9.96 9.48 12.42
CA ALA A 75 -11.04 8.60 12.85
C ALA A 75 -10.64 7.16 12.58
N ALA A 76 -10.40 6.41 13.67
CA ALA A 76 -9.65 5.16 13.74
C ALA A 76 -9.65 4.37 12.41
N TRP A 77 -8.76 4.70 11.47
CA TRP A 77 -8.63 4.02 10.18
C TRP A 77 -7.78 2.77 10.38
N THR A 78 -8.18 1.98 11.39
CA THR A 78 -7.60 0.70 11.76
C THR A 78 -7.74 -0.27 10.59
N HIS A 79 -6.97 -1.34 10.60
CA HIS A 79 -7.10 -2.37 9.57
C HIS A 79 -8.54 -2.93 9.53
N ASP A 80 -9.15 -3.14 10.69
CA ASP A 80 -10.52 -3.64 10.80
C ASP A 80 -11.54 -2.64 10.26
N ALA A 81 -11.37 -1.35 10.53
CA ALA A 81 -12.25 -0.30 9.97
C ALA A 81 -12.13 -0.23 8.44
N LYS A 82 -10.91 -0.34 7.90
CA LYS A 82 -10.67 -0.42 6.44
C LYS A 82 -11.33 -1.65 5.84
N MET A 83 -11.24 -2.80 6.51
CA MET A 83 -11.84 -4.05 6.05
C MET A 83 -13.37 -3.97 6.08
N ALA A 84 -13.95 -3.46 7.17
CA ALA A 84 -15.39 -3.25 7.29
C ALA A 84 -15.92 -2.30 6.22
N PHE A 85 -15.20 -1.20 5.96
CA PHE A 85 -15.54 -0.26 4.89
C PHE A 85 -15.44 -0.92 3.50
N ALA A 86 -14.38 -1.70 3.24
CA ALA A 86 -14.24 -2.44 1.99
C ALA A 86 -15.38 -3.43 1.76
N ILE A 87 -15.82 -4.16 2.80
CA ILE A 87 -16.99 -5.04 2.75
C ILE A 87 -18.25 -4.27 2.38
N GLN A 88 -18.50 -3.14 3.05
CA GLN A 88 -19.68 -2.32 2.77
C GLN A 88 -19.71 -1.78 1.34
N VAL A 89 -18.57 -1.31 0.83
CA VAL A 89 -18.47 -0.80 -0.54
C VAL A 89 -18.68 -1.92 -1.55
N LEU A 90 -18.02 -3.07 -1.37
CA LEU A 90 -18.09 -4.18 -2.33
C LEU A 90 -19.43 -4.92 -2.30
N ALA A 91 -20.11 -4.99 -1.15
CA ALA A 91 -21.48 -5.49 -1.08
C ALA A 91 -22.45 -4.68 -1.97
N ARG A 92 -22.17 -3.40 -2.21
CA ARG A 92 -22.95 -2.57 -3.15
C ARG A 92 -22.59 -2.81 -4.60
N GLU A 93 -21.34 -3.20 -4.88
CA GLU A 93 -20.87 -3.54 -6.23
C GLU A 93 -21.38 -4.93 -6.68
N PHE A 94 -21.52 -5.88 -5.75
CA PHE A 94 -22.03 -7.23 -6.03
C PHE A 94 -23.48 -7.39 -5.58
N PRO A 95 -24.49 -7.19 -6.47
CA PRO A 95 -25.90 -7.14 -6.07
C PRO A 95 -26.43 -8.46 -5.46
N ASN A 96 -25.74 -9.58 -5.69
CA ASN A 96 -26.15 -10.90 -5.25
C ASN A 96 -25.46 -11.35 -3.95
N VAL A 97 -24.65 -10.50 -3.29
CA VAL A 97 -23.88 -10.90 -2.11
C VAL A 97 -24.07 -9.89 -0.98
N THR A 98 -24.59 -10.35 0.16
CA THR A 98 -24.79 -9.51 1.35
C THR A 98 -23.48 -9.29 2.11
N GLU A 99 -23.41 -8.25 2.94
CA GLU A 99 -22.23 -7.99 3.78
C GLU A 99 -21.89 -9.18 4.72
N GLU A 100 -22.91 -9.84 5.28
CA GLU A 100 -22.73 -11.00 6.15
C GLU A 100 -22.13 -12.19 5.40
N GLU A 101 -22.59 -12.42 4.17
CA GLU A 101 -22.06 -13.47 3.31
C GLU A 101 -20.61 -13.19 2.91
N LEU A 102 -20.25 -11.95 2.58
CA LEU A 102 -18.86 -11.55 2.34
C LEU A 102 -17.98 -11.79 3.58
N ARG A 103 -18.47 -11.48 4.79
CA ARG A 103 -17.74 -11.77 6.04
C ARG A 103 -17.49 -13.26 6.21
N LYS A 104 -18.49 -14.12 5.94
CA LYS A 104 -18.32 -15.58 5.99
C LYS A 104 -17.30 -16.07 4.97
N ARG A 105 -17.37 -15.58 3.73
CA ARG A 105 -16.41 -15.93 2.66
C ARG A 105 -14.99 -15.47 2.96
N LEU A 106 -14.81 -14.33 3.62
CA LEU A 106 -13.49 -13.89 4.10
C LEU A 106 -12.90 -14.84 5.13
N LEU A 107 -13.71 -15.35 6.07
CA LEU A 107 -13.26 -16.37 7.03
C LEU A 107 -12.90 -17.68 6.32
N GLN A 108 -13.67 -18.08 5.31
CA GLN A 108 -13.34 -19.25 4.47
C GLN A 108 -12.04 -19.02 3.68
N LEU A 109 -11.84 -17.83 3.12
CA LEU A 109 -10.62 -17.47 2.42
C LEU A 109 -9.39 -17.51 3.35
N GLN A 110 -9.52 -17.03 4.58
CA GLN A 110 -8.47 -17.13 5.60
C GLN A 110 -8.19 -18.58 5.99
N ALA A 111 -9.20 -19.45 6.00
CA ALA A 111 -9.01 -20.89 6.24
C ALA A 111 -8.29 -21.58 5.07
N LEU A 112 -8.54 -21.15 3.82
CA LEU A 112 -7.84 -21.65 2.63
C LEU A 112 -6.41 -21.12 2.53
N LEU A 113 -6.17 -19.88 2.98
CA LEU A 113 -4.88 -19.19 2.90
C LEU A 113 -4.43 -18.78 4.30
N PRO A 114 -3.86 -19.70 5.09
CA PRO A 114 -3.42 -19.38 6.46
C PRO A 114 -2.31 -18.34 6.52
N ASP A 115 -1.54 -18.16 5.43
CA ASP A 115 -0.49 -17.13 5.34
C ASP A 115 -1.03 -15.75 4.98
N LEU A 116 -2.35 -15.61 4.73
CA LEU A 116 -3.02 -14.36 4.43
C LEU A 116 -3.05 -13.45 5.66
N LYS A 117 -1.90 -12.89 6.00
CA LYS A 117 -1.77 -11.91 7.08
C LYS A 117 -2.14 -10.54 6.53
N PRO A 118 -2.95 -9.76 7.27
CA PRO A 118 -3.21 -8.37 6.92
C PRO A 118 -1.92 -7.54 7.02
N GLY A 119 -1.18 -7.50 5.91
CA GLY A 119 0.08 -6.78 5.77
C GLY A 119 -0.10 -5.42 5.10
N PRO A 120 0.90 -4.53 5.16
CA PRO A 120 0.87 -3.26 4.46
C PRO A 120 0.85 -3.41 2.93
N SER A 121 1.35 -4.54 2.41
CA SER A 121 1.37 -4.85 0.98
C SER A 121 -0.03 -5.17 0.43
N VAL A 122 -0.91 -5.74 1.27
CA VAL A 122 -2.20 -6.24 0.82
C VAL A 122 -3.30 -5.23 1.12
N LYS A 123 -3.96 -4.77 0.05
CA LYS A 123 -5.10 -3.85 0.18
C LYS A 123 -6.32 -4.63 0.68
N PRO A 124 -7.01 -4.16 1.74
CA PRO A 124 -8.23 -4.81 2.23
C PRO A 124 -9.29 -5.00 1.14
N ALA A 125 -9.45 -4.03 0.23
CA ALA A 125 -10.37 -4.11 -0.89
C ALA A 125 -10.09 -5.30 -1.83
N ASP A 126 -8.82 -5.61 -2.07
CA ASP A 126 -8.45 -6.73 -2.94
C ASP A 126 -8.79 -8.07 -2.27
N LEU A 127 -8.60 -8.20 -0.95
CA LEU A 127 -9.01 -9.39 -0.19
C LEU A 127 -10.51 -9.63 -0.22
N VAL A 128 -11.31 -8.57 -0.04
CA VAL A 128 -12.76 -8.68 -0.09
C VAL A 128 -13.23 -9.02 -1.51
N ARG A 129 -12.58 -8.50 -2.56
CA ARG A 129 -12.86 -8.90 -3.95
C ARG A 129 -12.58 -10.37 -4.20
N VAL A 130 -11.46 -10.89 -3.69
CA VAL A 130 -11.12 -12.32 -3.76
C VAL A 130 -12.17 -13.16 -3.03
N ALA A 131 -12.56 -12.74 -1.83
CA ALA A 131 -13.60 -13.43 -1.07
C ALA A 131 -14.97 -13.39 -1.76
N ALA A 132 -15.31 -12.29 -2.45
CA ALA A 132 -16.54 -12.21 -3.24
C ALA A 132 -16.57 -13.29 -4.35
N ARG A 133 -15.41 -13.58 -4.94
CA ARG A 133 -15.19 -14.60 -5.99
C ARG A 133 -14.50 -15.86 -5.47
N LEU A 134 -14.91 -16.34 -4.30
CA LEU A 134 -14.25 -17.45 -3.60
C LEU A 134 -14.10 -18.72 -4.46
N HIS A 135 -15.08 -19.03 -5.30
CA HIS A 135 -15.05 -20.21 -6.17
C HIS A 135 -13.90 -20.12 -7.19
N THR A 136 -13.84 -19.03 -7.96
CA THR A 136 -12.74 -18.76 -8.91
C THR A 136 -11.40 -18.69 -8.19
N ALA A 137 -11.35 -18.10 -6.99
CA ALA A 137 -10.13 -18.07 -6.19
C ALA A 137 -9.66 -19.49 -5.82
N ALA A 138 -10.57 -20.40 -5.44
CA ALA A 138 -10.25 -21.78 -5.13
C ALA A 138 -9.76 -22.55 -6.36
N GLU A 139 -10.39 -22.37 -7.53
CA GLU A 139 -9.94 -22.96 -8.80
C GLU A 139 -8.54 -22.48 -9.17
N ASN A 140 -8.29 -21.17 -9.07
CA ASN A 140 -6.97 -20.59 -9.31
C ASN A 140 -5.90 -21.13 -8.34
N LEU A 141 -6.25 -21.40 -7.08
CA LEU A 141 -5.33 -22.03 -6.13
C LEU A 141 -4.97 -23.47 -6.52
N LEU A 142 -5.91 -24.23 -7.07
CA LEU A 142 -5.65 -25.57 -7.59
C LEU A 142 -4.72 -25.51 -8.81
N ILE A 143 -5.00 -24.60 -9.75
CA ILE A 143 -4.13 -24.38 -10.92
C ILE A 143 -2.71 -24.01 -10.49
N LEU A 144 -2.57 -23.08 -9.53
CA LEU A 144 -1.26 -22.72 -9.00
C LEU A 144 -0.57 -23.90 -8.33
N ARG A 145 -1.31 -24.78 -7.65
CA ARG A 145 -0.74 -25.97 -7.02
C ARG A 145 -0.26 -27.00 -8.04
N ASP A 146 -1.01 -27.18 -9.13
CA ASP A 146 -0.70 -28.13 -10.20
C ASP A 146 0.47 -27.63 -11.05
N GLU A 147 0.48 -26.35 -11.39
CA GLU A 147 1.53 -25.74 -12.20
C GLU A 147 2.81 -25.47 -11.39
N LEU A 148 2.72 -25.13 -10.10
CA LEU A 148 3.85 -24.76 -9.25
C LEU A 148 3.94 -25.65 -7.99
N PRO A 149 4.12 -26.98 -8.13
CA PRO A 149 4.00 -27.93 -7.01
C PRO A 149 5.06 -27.74 -5.92
N ASN A 150 6.19 -27.13 -6.24
CA ASN A 150 7.33 -26.93 -5.34
C ASN A 150 7.30 -25.58 -4.61
N LEU A 151 6.31 -24.71 -4.89
CA LEU A 151 6.21 -23.38 -4.30
C LEU A 151 5.13 -23.37 -3.22
N ASN A 152 5.32 -22.52 -2.20
CA ASN A 152 4.26 -22.24 -1.25
C ASN A 152 3.19 -21.33 -1.88
N VAL A 153 2.16 -21.96 -2.48
CA VAL A 153 1.03 -21.27 -3.13
C VAL A 153 0.31 -20.32 -2.16
N SER A 154 0.18 -20.70 -0.89
CA SER A 154 -0.46 -19.86 0.13
C SER A 154 0.32 -18.56 0.34
N CYS A 155 1.66 -18.65 0.45
CA CYS A 155 2.53 -17.48 0.56
C CYS A 155 2.47 -16.61 -0.71
N LEU A 156 2.54 -17.21 -1.91
CA LEU A 156 2.43 -16.49 -3.19
C LEU A 156 1.11 -15.71 -3.30
N ALA A 157 -0.01 -16.39 -3.04
CA ALA A 157 -1.34 -15.81 -3.10
C ALA A 157 -1.53 -14.70 -2.05
N SER A 158 -0.91 -14.84 -0.87
CA SER A 158 -0.92 -13.80 0.16
C SER A 158 -0.12 -12.56 -0.26
N GLY A 159 0.99 -12.74 -0.99
CA GLY A 159 1.83 -11.64 -1.48
C GLY A 159 1.21 -10.88 -2.65
N TRP A 160 0.44 -11.57 -3.50
CA TRP A 160 -0.25 -10.96 -4.65
C TRP A 160 -1.67 -11.52 -4.85
N PRO A 161 -2.65 -11.10 -4.04
CA PRO A 161 -4.02 -11.65 -4.09
C PRO A 161 -4.75 -11.43 -5.43
N GLN A 162 -4.30 -10.46 -6.23
CA GLN A 162 -4.88 -10.18 -7.55
C GLN A 162 -4.71 -11.36 -8.52
N LEU A 163 -3.74 -12.24 -8.28
CA LEU A 163 -3.57 -13.48 -9.03
C LEU A 163 -4.82 -14.37 -8.96
N LEU A 164 -5.50 -14.38 -7.81
CA LEU A 164 -6.69 -15.19 -7.58
C LEU A 164 -7.94 -14.62 -8.25
N LEU A 165 -7.87 -13.40 -8.76
CA LEU A 165 -8.95 -12.75 -9.52
C LEU A 165 -8.82 -12.95 -11.03
N ALA A 166 -7.70 -13.53 -11.50
CA ALA A 166 -7.48 -13.82 -12.90
C ALA A 166 -8.46 -14.87 -13.42
N ASP A 167 -8.67 -14.86 -14.73
CA ASP A 167 -9.41 -15.91 -15.40
C ASP A 167 -8.58 -17.21 -15.41
N PRO A 168 -9.14 -18.38 -15.04
CA PRO A 168 -8.38 -19.63 -14.90
C PRO A 168 -7.59 -20.07 -16.15
N GLU A 169 -8.19 -19.91 -17.34
CA GLU A 169 -7.55 -20.28 -18.61
C GLU A 169 -6.36 -19.36 -18.92
N ARG A 170 -6.58 -18.06 -18.71
CA ARG A 170 -5.52 -17.05 -18.84
C ARG A 170 -4.39 -17.28 -17.83
N LEU A 171 -4.72 -17.56 -16.58
CA LEU A 171 -3.74 -17.85 -15.54
C LEU A 171 -2.83 -19.02 -15.94
N THR A 172 -3.42 -20.09 -16.47
CA THR A 172 -2.64 -21.25 -16.95
C THR A 172 -1.69 -20.86 -18.08
N THR A 173 -2.16 -20.07 -19.04
CA THR A 173 -1.34 -19.58 -20.17
C THR A 173 -0.20 -18.70 -19.69
N ASP A 174 -0.50 -17.74 -18.81
CA ASP A 174 0.47 -16.81 -18.22
C ASP A 174 1.55 -17.58 -17.44
N LEU A 175 1.17 -18.60 -16.67
CA LEU A 175 2.12 -19.44 -15.92
C LEU A 175 3.04 -20.26 -16.85
N GLN A 176 2.52 -20.79 -17.95
CA GLN A 176 3.33 -21.52 -18.94
C GLN A 176 4.34 -20.59 -19.63
N GLU A 177 3.92 -19.37 -19.98
CA GLU A 177 4.81 -18.37 -20.56
C GLU A 177 5.91 -17.97 -19.57
N VAL A 178 5.57 -17.67 -18.32
CA VAL A 178 6.56 -17.36 -17.27
C VAL A 178 7.57 -18.50 -17.07
N LYS A 179 7.11 -19.76 -17.09
CA LYS A 179 8.01 -20.93 -17.03
C LYS A 179 8.96 -20.98 -18.23
N SER A 180 8.49 -20.69 -19.44
CA SER A 180 9.37 -20.64 -20.62
C SER A 180 10.41 -19.52 -20.53
N LEU A 181 9.99 -18.32 -20.10
CA LEU A 181 10.86 -17.14 -19.98
C LEU A 181 11.95 -17.34 -18.92
N LEU A 182 11.62 -17.99 -17.81
CA LEU A 182 12.53 -18.23 -16.68
C LEU A 182 13.17 -19.62 -16.69
N SER A 183 13.04 -20.37 -17.79
CA SER A 183 13.61 -21.72 -17.92
C SER A 183 15.13 -21.75 -17.71
N GLY A 184 15.83 -20.67 -18.03
CA GLY A 184 17.27 -20.51 -17.82
C GLY A 184 17.70 -20.36 -16.35
N CYS A 185 16.80 -20.00 -15.43
CA CYS A 185 17.16 -19.77 -14.02
C CYS A 185 17.48 -21.08 -13.27
N GLY A 186 16.99 -22.22 -13.74
CA GLY A 186 17.00 -23.47 -12.99
C GLY A 186 15.97 -23.48 -11.84
N PRO A 187 15.61 -24.67 -11.32
CA PRO A 187 14.43 -24.85 -10.48
C PRO A 187 14.53 -24.22 -9.09
N ALA A 188 15.72 -24.19 -8.49
CA ALA A 188 15.93 -23.64 -7.15
C ALA A 188 15.80 -22.11 -7.12
N ALA A 189 16.49 -21.43 -8.05
CA ALA A 189 16.42 -20.00 -8.22
C ALA A 189 15.04 -19.54 -8.70
N PHE A 190 14.40 -20.30 -9.59
CA PHE A 190 13.02 -20.04 -10.01
C PHE A 190 12.05 -19.99 -8.81
N ARG A 191 12.15 -20.95 -7.88
CA ARG A 191 11.36 -20.94 -6.65
C ARG A 191 11.64 -19.72 -5.79
N GLU A 192 12.91 -19.46 -5.49
CA GLU A 192 13.33 -18.34 -4.63
C GLU A 192 12.86 -17.00 -5.20
N LEU A 193 13.02 -16.82 -6.52
CA LEU A 193 12.62 -15.62 -7.23
C LEU A 193 11.11 -15.38 -7.15
N LEU A 194 10.29 -16.41 -7.37
CA LEU A 194 8.84 -16.26 -7.35
C LEU A 194 8.27 -16.11 -5.94
N GLU A 195 8.84 -16.78 -4.94
CA GLU A 195 8.45 -16.60 -3.54
C GLU A 195 8.75 -15.18 -3.05
N GLU A 196 9.87 -14.60 -3.49
CA GLU A 196 10.22 -13.23 -3.14
C GLU A 196 9.44 -12.18 -3.96
N PHE A 197 9.21 -12.44 -5.24
CA PHE A 197 8.53 -11.53 -6.15
C PHE A 197 7.32 -12.17 -6.84
N PRO A 198 6.19 -12.36 -6.13
CA PRO A 198 5.01 -13.03 -6.70
C PRO A 198 4.40 -12.33 -7.93
N HIS A 199 4.65 -11.02 -8.09
CA HIS A 199 4.19 -10.25 -9.25
C HIS A 199 4.85 -10.67 -10.58
N LEU A 200 5.96 -11.43 -10.54
CA LEU A 200 6.61 -12.00 -11.73
C LEU A 200 5.83 -13.15 -12.35
N LEU A 201 4.77 -13.65 -11.69
CA LEU A 201 3.83 -14.60 -12.28
C LEU A 201 3.03 -14.01 -13.45
N LEU A 202 3.12 -12.70 -13.68
CA LEU A 202 2.62 -12.06 -14.89
C LEU A 202 3.75 -12.00 -15.94
N PRO A 203 3.55 -12.52 -17.16
CA PRO A 203 4.58 -12.55 -18.21
C PRO A 203 5.19 -11.18 -18.49
N ALA A 204 4.37 -10.13 -18.56
CA ALA A 204 4.82 -8.76 -18.79
C ALA A 204 5.86 -8.28 -17.75
N ASN A 205 5.67 -8.65 -16.48
CA ASN A 205 6.61 -8.28 -15.41
C ASN A 205 7.90 -9.10 -15.47
N ALA A 206 7.80 -10.40 -15.81
CA ALA A 206 8.96 -11.24 -16.03
C ALA A 206 9.81 -10.74 -17.21
N VAL A 207 9.18 -10.39 -18.34
CA VAL A 207 9.86 -9.79 -19.50
C VAL A 207 10.54 -8.47 -19.11
N ALA A 208 9.83 -7.57 -18.42
CA ALA A 208 10.39 -6.29 -17.99
C ALA A 208 11.60 -6.47 -17.05
N LEU A 209 11.55 -7.45 -16.13
CA LEU A 209 12.67 -7.78 -15.27
C LEU A 209 13.87 -8.29 -16.10
N LEU A 210 13.64 -9.25 -16.99
CA LEU A 210 14.70 -9.81 -17.84
C LEU A 210 15.33 -8.76 -18.75
N ASP A 211 14.53 -7.86 -19.33
CA ASP A 211 15.00 -6.74 -20.14
C ASP A 211 15.83 -5.75 -19.31
N ASN A 212 15.41 -5.45 -18.08
CA ASN A 212 16.20 -4.61 -17.18
C ASN A 212 17.53 -5.23 -16.80
N VAL A 213 17.54 -6.53 -16.48
CA VAL A 213 18.77 -7.27 -16.19
C VAL A 213 19.67 -7.32 -17.42
N ALA A 214 19.13 -7.66 -18.59
CA ALA A 214 19.90 -7.68 -19.83
C ALA A 214 20.51 -6.31 -20.15
N ARG A 215 19.76 -5.22 -19.93
CA ARG A 215 20.22 -3.84 -20.12
C ARG A 215 21.31 -3.46 -19.13
N LEU A 216 21.15 -3.78 -17.84
CA LEU A 216 22.11 -3.41 -16.79
C LEU A 216 23.48 -4.06 -16.98
N PHE A 217 23.51 -5.24 -17.62
CA PHE A 217 24.73 -6.02 -17.84
C PHE A 217 25.12 -6.12 -19.32
N GLU A 218 24.52 -5.30 -20.19
CA GLU A 218 24.82 -5.24 -21.63
C GLU A 218 24.79 -6.62 -22.33
N LEU A 219 23.84 -7.48 -21.93
CA LEU A 219 23.76 -8.88 -22.39
C LEU A 219 23.11 -9.05 -23.77
N GLY A 220 22.43 -8.01 -24.26
CA GLY A 220 21.67 -8.01 -25.51
C GLY A 220 22.40 -7.40 -26.69
N GLY A 221 22.07 -7.87 -27.90
CA GLY A 221 22.46 -7.24 -29.16
C GLY A 221 21.41 -6.25 -29.67
N GLU A 222 21.73 -5.51 -30.72
CA GLU A 222 20.74 -4.69 -31.44
C GLU A 222 19.73 -5.61 -32.18
N GLY A 223 18.45 -5.21 -32.21
CA GLY A 223 17.37 -5.98 -32.86
C GLY A 223 16.56 -6.90 -31.94
N GLU A 224 15.53 -7.54 -32.49
CA GLU A 224 14.63 -8.44 -31.73
C GLU A 224 15.34 -9.72 -31.28
N ASP A 225 16.09 -10.36 -32.19
CA ASP A 225 16.89 -11.57 -31.88
C ASP A 225 17.91 -11.30 -30.75
N GLY A 226 18.51 -10.11 -30.77
CA GLY A 226 19.46 -9.67 -29.74
C GLY A 226 18.82 -9.50 -28.37
N ARG A 227 17.54 -9.08 -28.32
CA ARG A 227 16.78 -8.96 -27.07
C ARG A 227 16.41 -10.33 -26.51
N GLU A 228 15.96 -11.25 -27.36
CA GLU A 228 15.61 -12.61 -26.93
C GLU A 228 16.83 -13.36 -26.36
N LEU A 229 17.97 -13.25 -27.03
CA LEU A 229 19.23 -13.80 -26.52
C LEU A 229 19.64 -13.13 -25.20
N GLY A 230 19.48 -11.81 -25.11
CA GLY A 230 19.74 -11.04 -23.89
C GLY A 230 18.90 -11.51 -22.71
N ARG A 231 17.60 -11.75 -22.91
CA ARG A 231 16.69 -12.31 -21.90
C ARG A 231 17.09 -13.71 -21.46
N THR A 232 17.48 -14.56 -22.40
CA THR A 232 17.93 -15.92 -22.08
C THR A 232 19.17 -15.91 -21.18
N ARG A 233 20.15 -15.03 -21.49
CA ARG A 233 21.34 -14.83 -20.66
C ARG A 233 21.01 -14.20 -19.30
N ALA A 234 20.08 -13.24 -19.28
CA ALA A 234 19.59 -12.65 -18.04
C ALA A 234 18.93 -13.69 -17.13
N ALA A 235 18.14 -14.61 -17.68
CA ALA A 235 17.54 -15.71 -16.91
C ALA A 235 18.62 -16.64 -16.34
N GLN A 236 19.64 -17.01 -17.13
CA GLN A 236 20.77 -17.80 -16.62
C GLN A 236 21.52 -17.10 -15.48
N MET A 237 21.70 -15.78 -15.59
CA MET A 237 22.35 -14.98 -14.56
C MET A 237 21.51 -14.87 -13.29
N LEU A 238 20.19 -14.68 -13.40
CA LEU A 238 19.26 -14.76 -12.27
C LEU A 238 19.26 -16.15 -11.62
N GLY A 239 19.49 -17.20 -12.41
CA GLY A 239 19.68 -18.56 -11.91
C GLY A 239 20.90 -18.71 -11.00
N SER A 240 21.97 -17.99 -11.31
CA SER A 240 23.20 -17.99 -10.50
C SER A 240 23.11 -17.01 -9.32
N GLN A 241 22.37 -15.91 -9.48
CA GLN A 241 22.26 -14.84 -8.48
C GLN A 241 20.82 -14.26 -8.43
N PRO A 242 19.89 -14.92 -7.72
CA PRO A 242 18.49 -14.48 -7.63
C PRO A 242 18.33 -13.08 -7.02
N SER A 243 19.26 -12.70 -6.14
CA SER A 243 19.28 -11.39 -5.47
C SER A 243 19.41 -10.20 -6.41
N LEU A 244 19.90 -10.40 -7.65
CA LEU A 244 19.95 -9.37 -8.68
C LEU A 244 18.55 -8.89 -9.08
N ALA A 245 17.51 -9.69 -8.85
CA ALA A 245 16.15 -9.24 -9.10
C ALA A 245 15.80 -8.01 -8.23
N ARG A 246 16.30 -7.92 -6.98
CA ARG A 246 16.05 -6.76 -6.10
C ARG A 246 16.53 -5.44 -6.70
N SER A 247 17.65 -5.46 -7.41
CA SER A 247 18.22 -4.26 -8.03
C SER A 247 17.61 -3.95 -9.41
N ALA A 248 17.04 -4.96 -10.07
CA ALA A 248 16.48 -4.83 -11.41
C ALA A 248 14.95 -4.66 -11.45
N VAL A 249 14.23 -4.94 -10.36
CA VAL A 249 12.79 -4.67 -10.27
C VAL A 249 12.57 -3.17 -10.40
N PRO A 250 11.84 -2.71 -11.43
CA PRO A 250 11.53 -1.29 -11.56
C PRO A 250 10.73 -0.89 -10.32
N LEU A 251 11.11 0.20 -9.67
CA LEU A 251 10.41 0.71 -8.50
C LEU A 251 9.01 1.16 -8.97
N VAL A 252 8.02 0.27 -8.89
CA VAL A 252 6.64 0.45 -9.38
C VAL A 252 5.96 1.69 -8.79
N SER A 253 6.45 2.20 -7.66
CA SER A 253 5.96 3.42 -7.00
C SER A 253 6.96 4.59 -7.00
N GLN A 254 8.15 4.42 -7.56
CA GLN A 254 9.03 5.52 -7.92
C GLN A 254 9.06 5.62 -9.44
N THR A 255 7.90 5.93 -10.03
CA THR A 255 7.88 6.80 -11.20
C THR A 255 8.59 8.09 -10.76
N ARG A 256 9.91 8.08 -10.89
CA ARG A 256 10.82 9.16 -10.52
C ARG A 256 10.62 10.24 -11.56
N GLY A 257 9.44 10.87 -11.56
CA GLY A 257 8.93 11.70 -12.62
C GLY A 257 9.38 11.19 -13.99
N GLU A 258 8.63 10.26 -14.60
CA GLU A 258 8.38 10.50 -16.01
C GLU A 258 7.81 11.91 -16.04
N ARG A 259 8.71 12.87 -16.28
CA ARG A 259 8.38 14.27 -16.26
C ARG A 259 7.34 14.34 -17.35
N ASP A 260 6.12 14.66 -16.95
CA ASP A 260 5.02 14.90 -17.86
C ASP A 260 5.61 15.65 -19.06
N PRO A 261 5.45 15.19 -20.31
CA PRO A 261 6.01 15.91 -21.46
C PRO A 261 5.61 17.39 -21.45
N GLU A 262 4.47 17.71 -20.84
CA GLU A 262 4.03 19.08 -20.50
C GLU A 262 4.97 19.79 -19.51
N TYR A 263 5.37 19.14 -18.41
CA TYR A 263 6.34 19.68 -17.45
C TYR A 263 7.72 19.91 -18.10
N LEU A 264 8.17 19.00 -18.98
CA LEU A 264 9.41 19.22 -19.75
C LEU A 264 9.28 20.43 -20.68
N ALA A 265 8.18 20.53 -21.41
CA ALA A 265 7.92 21.66 -22.31
C ALA A 265 7.89 23.00 -21.55
N ASP A 266 7.27 23.05 -20.37
CA ASP A 266 7.21 24.25 -19.53
C ASP A 266 8.59 24.64 -18.98
N THR A 267 9.43 23.68 -18.57
CA THR A 267 10.79 24.00 -18.13
C THR A 267 11.68 24.52 -19.27
N THR A 268 11.46 24.08 -20.50
CA THR A 268 12.23 24.57 -21.67
C THR A 268 11.75 25.92 -22.21
N ARG A 269 10.54 26.37 -21.87
CA ARG A 269 10.01 27.68 -22.28
C ARG A 269 10.49 28.85 -21.42
N ALA A 270 11.10 28.58 -20.27
CA ALA A 270 11.55 29.62 -19.33
C ALA A 270 12.90 30.27 -19.70
N GLU A 271 13.53 29.86 -20.81
CA GLU A 271 14.85 30.38 -21.24
C GLU A 271 14.82 31.33 -22.45
N VAL A 272 13.67 31.96 -22.76
CA VAL A 272 13.55 32.99 -23.81
C VAL A 272 13.12 34.34 -23.24
#